data_AF-A0A1Q9VRU3-F1
#
_entry.id   AF-A0A1Q9VRU3-F1
#
_cell.length_a   1.000
_cell.length_b   1.000
_cell.length_c   1.000
_cell.angle_alpha   90.00
_cell.angle_beta   90.00
_cell.angle_gamma   90.00
#
_symmetry.space_group_name_H-M   'P 1'
#
loop_
_entity.id
_entity.type
_entity.pdbx_description
1 polymer ?
#
loop_
_entity_poly.entity_id
_entity_poly.type
_entity_poly.pdbx_seq_one_letter_code
_entity_poly.pdbx_strand_id
1 'polypeptide(L)'
;MDLSTSSPRQGQVVTVSLGAEHADAWVAAWLFSEPTLLGGDWVRADAEGDLAVRIPAGTPTGEHRLAVFATDGTPIGWSSVEVEESTGATPTDRLATTGSSTVWLLAVAAAVLAVGAGAVLAARRSRMRAEATPQG
;
A
#
# COMPACT_ATOMS: atom_id res chain seq x y z
N MET A 1 -5.31 -4.85 -18.79
CA MET A 1 -5.07 -5.29 -17.41
C MET A 1 -3.72 -5.98 -17.36
N ASP A 2 -2.83 -5.48 -16.50
CA ASP A 2 -1.53 -6.07 -16.22
C ASP A 2 -1.39 -6.35 -14.72
N LEU A 3 -0.56 -7.33 -14.36
CA LEU A 3 -0.32 -7.73 -12.98
C LEU A 3 1.18 -7.62 -12.68
N SER A 4 1.53 -7.12 -11.49
CA SER A 4 2.94 -7.11 -11.06
C SER A 4 3.55 -8.51 -10.95
N THR A 5 2.73 -9.56 -10.80
CA THR A 5 3.16 -10.95 -10.82
C THR A 5 2.02 -11.87 -11.26
N SER A 6 2.35 -12.89 -12.03
CA SER A 6 1.44 -13.97 -12.43
C SER A 6 1.44 -15.15 -11.46
N SER A 7 2.36 -15.20 -10.49
CA SER A 7 2.46 -16.31 -9.52
C SER A 7 2.50 -15.83 -8.05
N PRO A 8 1.43 -15.20 -7.56
CA PRO A 8 1.39 -14.68 -6.19
C PRO A 8 1.28 -15.80 -5.16
N ARG A 9 1.82 -15.56 -3.97
CA ARG A 9 1.66 -16.44 -2.81
C ARG A 9 0.37 -16.15 -2.07
N GLN A 10 -0.14 -17.14 -1.36
CA GLN A 10 -1.19 -16.95 -0.35
C GLN A 10 -0.83 -15.80 0.61
N GLY A 11 -1.76 -14.87 0.83
CA GLY A 11 -1.55 -13.69 1.69
C GLY A 11 -0.78 -12.54 1.03
N GLN A 12 -0.22 -12.73 -0.16
CA GLN A 12 0.53 -11.69 -0.87
C GLN A 12 -0.39 -10.58 -1.39
N VAL A 13 0.12 -9.35 -1.41
CA VAL A 13 -0.51 -8.22 -2.10
C VAL A 13 0.02 -8.15 -3.53
N VAL A 14 -0.88 -8.07 -4.49
CA VAL A 14 -0.60 -7.94 -5.92
C VAL A 14 -1.16 -6.59 -6.38
N THR A 15 -0.36 -5.85 -7.16
CA THR A 15 -0.85 -4.65 -7.84
C THR A 15 -1.41 -5.05 -9.20
N VAL A 16 -2.62 -4.57 -9.47
CA VAL A 16 -3.36 -4.73 -10.71
C VAL A 16 -3.41 -3.39 -11.40
N SER A 17 -2.87 -3.30 -12.61
CA SER A 17 -2.92 -2.11 -13.43
C SER A 17 -4.09 -2.21 -14.41
N LEU A 18 -5.09 -1.35 -14.21
CA LEU A 18 -6.28 -1.28 -15.07
C LEU A 18 -6.07 -0.30 -16.23
N GLY A 19 -5.13 0.64 -16.08
CA GLY A 19 -4.87 1.71 -17.04
C GLY A 19 -5.46 3.05 -16.60
N ALA A 20 -4.89 4.14 -17.08
CA ALA A 20 -5.27 5.50 -16.69
C ALA A 20 -6.73 5.86 -17.05
N GLU A 21 -7.35 5.15 -17.98
CA GLU A 21 -8.77 5.24 -18.30
C GLU A 21 -9.70 4.85 -17.12
N HIS A 22 -9.16 4.12 -16.14
CA HIS A 22 -9.84 3.69 -14.93
C HIS A 22 -9.28 4.37 -13.67
N ALA A 23 -8.52 5.46 -13.83
CA ALA A 23 -8.06 6.27 -12.72
C ALA A 23 -9.24 6.73 -11.83
N ASP A 24 -9.03 6.69 -10.51
CA ASP A 24 -10.00 7.13 -9.51
C ASP A 24 -11.37 6.39 -9.53
N ALA A 25 -11.47 5.31 -10.32
CA ALA A 25 -12.70 4.55 -10.52
C ALA A 25 -12.95 3.55 -9.38
N TRP A 26 -14.23 3.33 -9.06
CA TRP A 26 -14.64 2.27 -8.15
C TRP A 26 -14.76 0.95 -8.89
N VAL A 27 -14.08 -0.08 -8.38
CA VAL A 27 -14.00 -1.40 -9.00
C VAL A 27 -14.10 -2.51 -7.96
N ALA A 28 -14.50 -3.69 -8.39
CA ALA A 28 -14.53 -4.90 -7.58
C ALA A 28 -13.60 -5.94 -8.19
N ALA A 29 -12.60 -6.38 -7.42
CA ALA A 29 -11.69 -7.44 -7.83
C ALA A 29 -12.16 -8.79 -7.27
N TRP A 30 -12.21 -9.79 -8.13
CA TRP A 30 -12.67 -11.13 -7.81
C TRP A 30 -11.61 -12.14 -8.17
N LEU A 31 -11.42 -13.12 -7.28
CA LEU A 31 -10.65 -14.32 -7.58
C LEU A 31 -11.62 -15.46 -7.89
N PHE A 32 -11.50 -16.02 -9.09
CA PHE A 32 -12.32 -17.11 -9.58
C PHE A 32 -11.57 -18.44 -9.52
N SER A 33 -12.07 -19.27 -8.62
CA SER A 33 -12.03 -20.73 -8.60
C SER A 33 -13.20 -21.17 -7.69
N GLU A 34 -13.21 -20.60 -6.49
CA GLU A 34 -14.40 -20.32 -5.68
C GLU A 34 -14.59 -18.78 -5.66
N PRO A 35 -15.72 -18.23 -6.15
CA PRO A 35 -15.88 -16.77 -6.31
C PRO A 35 -15.66 -16.02 -5.00
N THR A 36 -14.51 -15.36 -4.88
CA THR A 36 -14.11 -14.64 -3.67
C THR A 36 -13.86 -13.19 -4.00
N LEU A 37 -14.57 -12.29 -3.31
CA LEU A 37 -14.36 -10.86 -3.42
C LEU A 37 -13.07 -10.47 -2.70
N LEU A 38 -12.15 -9.83 -3.42
CA LEU A 38 -10.88 -9.34 -2.87
C LEU A 38 -11.07 -7.93 -2.34
N GLY A 39 -10.59 -7.67 -1.12
CA GLY A 39 -10.75 -6.36 -0.45
C GLY A 39 -12.03 -6.22 0.37
N GLY A 40 -12.98 -7.15 0.22
CA GLY A 40 -14.21 -7.24 1.04
C GLY A 40 -15.35 -6.31 0.62
N ASP A 41 -15.07 -5.29 -0.21
CA ASP A 41 -16.06 -4.38 -0.81
C ASP A 41 -15.47 -3.79 -2.11
N TRP A 42 -16.12 -2.78 -2.69
CA TRP A 42 -15.59 -1.97 -3.77
C TRP A 42 -14.33 -1.24 -3.32
N VAL A 43 -13.33 -1.20 -4.19
CA VAL A 43 -12.07 -0.50 -3.96
C VAL A 43 -11.89 0.55 -5.03
N ARG A 44 -11.39 1.71 -4.64
CA ARG A 44 -11.10 2.80 -5.56
C ARG A 44 -9.68 2.63 -6.11
N ALA A 45 -9.54 2.62 -7.43
CA ALA A 45 -8.25 2.69 -8.10
C ALA A 45 -7.57 4.05 -7.81
N ASP A 46 -6.24 4.10 -7.87
CA ASP A 46 -5.50 5.34 -7.69
C ASP A 46 -5.54 6.24 -8.96
N ALA A 47 -4.76 7.32 -8.93
CA ALA A 47 -4.72 8.31 -10.02
C ALA A 47 -4.12 7.75 -11.33
N GLU A 48 -3.37 6.65 -11.23
CA GLU A 48 -2.78 5.95 -12.37
C GLU A 48 -3.67 4.78 -12.85
N GLY A 49 -4.71 4.43 -12.09
CA GLY A 49 -5.58 3.29 -12.37
C GLY A 49 -5.04 1.97 -11.82
N ASP A 50 -4.14 2.04 -10.83
CA ASP A 50 -3.61 0.88 -10.13
C ASP A 50 -4.45 0.52 -8.90
N LEU A 51 -4.46 -0.77 -8.58
CA LEU A 51 -5.22 -1.34 -7.48
C LEU A 51 -4.37 -2.38 -6.74
N ALA A 52 -4.22 -2.22 -5.42
CA ALA A 52 -3.57 -3.22 -4.57
C ALA A 52 -4.60 -4.19 -3.98
N VAL A 53 -4.50 -5.48 -4.33
CA VAL A 53 -5.38 -6.55 -3.81
C VAL A 53 -4.59 -7.61 -3.08
N ARG A 54 -5.12 -8.10 -1.95
CA ARG A 54 -4.53 -9.22 -1.21
C ARG A 54 -5.14 -10.53 -1.63
N ILE A 55 -4.30 -11.51 -2.00
CA ILE A 55 -4.72 -12.91 -2.15
C ILE A 55 -5.00 -13.47 -0.75
N PRO A 56 -6.21 -13.99 -0.46
CA PRO A 56 -6.51 -14.58 0.85
C PRO A 56 -5.54 -15.70 1.22
N ALA A 57 -5.19 -15.81 2.51
CA ALA A 57 -4.26 -16.84 2.98
C ALA A 57 -4.83 -18.27 2.83
N GLY A 58 -6.16 -18.40 2.80
CA GLY A 58 -6.85 -19.68 2.63
C GLY A 58 -7.15 -20.05 1.17
N THR A 59 -6.67 -19.27 0.19
CA THR A 59 -6.88 -19.58 -1.24
C THR A 59 -6.19 -20.90 -1.60
N PRO A 60 -6.89 -21.86 -2.23
CA PRO A 60 -6.26 -23.09 -2.72
C PRO A 60 -5.09 -22.78 -3.66
N THR A 61 -4.05 -23.62 -3.67
CA THR A 61 -2.92 -23.44 -4.60
C THR A 61 -3.28 -23.88 -6.01
N GLY A 62 -2.60 -23.33 -7.01
CA GLY A 62 -2.78 -23.70 -8.42
C GLY A 62 -3.36 -22.56 -9.26
N GLU A 63 -3.96 -22.89 -10.40
CA GLU A 63 -4.47 -21.90 -11.33
C GLU A 63 -5.79 -21.26 -10.85
N HIS A 64 -5.83 -19.94 -10.87
CA HIS A 64 -7.02 -19.11 -10.61
C HIS A 64 -7.14 -18.03 -11.68
N ARG A 65 -8.29 -17.35 -11.70
CA ARG A 65 -8.49 -16.17 -12.54
C ARG A 65 -8.84 -14.96 -11.70
N LEU A 66 -8.05 -13.91 -11.82
CA LEU A 66 -8.35 -12.61 -11.23
C LEU A 66 -9.10 -11.78 -12.25
N ALA A 67 -10.32 -11.33 -11.95
CA ALA A 67 -11.07 -10.42 -12.80
C ALA A 67 -11.50 -9.18 -12.04
N VAL A 68 -11.61 -8.06 -12.75
CA VAL A 68 -12.03 -6.78 -12.19
C VAL A 68 -13.28 -6.30 -12.91
N PHE A 69 -14.26 -5.85 -12.13
CA PHE A 69 -15.54 -5.35 -12.61
C PHE A 69 -15.74 -3.89 -12.22
N ALA A 70 -16.40 -3.14 -13.09
CA ALA A 70 -16.90 -1.81 -12.81
C ALA A 70 -18.19 -1.86 -11.97
N THR A 71 -18.59 -0.72 -11.43
CA THR A 71 -19.81 -0.56 -10.59
C THR A 71 -21.12 -0.94 -11.27
N ASP A 72 -21.16 -0.92 -12.61
CA ASP A 72 -22.30 -1.33 -13.43
C ASP A 72 -22.33 -2.85 -13.70
N GLY A 73 -21.35 -3.60 -13.19
CA GLY A 73 -21.18 -5.03 -13.42
C GLY A 73 -20.43 -5.38 -14.71
N THR A 74 -19.96 -4.38 -15.47
CA THR A 74 -19.17 -4.60 -16.69
C THR A 74 -17.78 -5.15 -16.33
N PRO A 75 -17.32 -6.27 -16.93
CA PRO A 75 -15.95 -6.74 -16.74
C PRO A 75 -14.97 -5.78 -17.42
N ILE A 76 -14.05 -5.22 -16.64
CA ILE A 76 -12.96 -4.35 -17.12
C ILE A 76 -11.86 -5.21 -17.74
N GLY A 77 -11.53 -6.33 -17.10
CA GLY A 77 -10.47 -7.22 -17.55
C GLY A 77 -10.30 -8.42 -16.63
N TRP A 78 -9.50 -9.38 -17.11
CA TRP A 78 -9.11 -10.54 -16.32
C TRP A 78 -7.69 -10.99 -16.67
N SER A 79 -7.08 -11.72 -15.75
CA SER A 79 -5.77 -12.34 -15.92
C SER A 79 -5.73 -13.67 -15.16
N SER A 80 -5.00 -14.64 -15.71
CA SER A 80 -4.73 -15.91 -15.01
C SER A 80 -3.61 -15.70 -14.01
N VAL A 81 -3.74 -16.33 -12.83
CA VAL A 81 -2.72 -16.31 -11.79
C VAL A 81 -2.52 -17.71 -11.22
N GLU A 82 -1.28 -18.07 -10.92
CA GLU A 82 -0.94 -19.32 -10.26
C GLU A 82 -0.64 -19.05 -8.79
N VAL A 83 -1.54 -19.45 -7.89
CA VAL A 83 -1.37 -19.20 -6.46
C VAL A 83 -0.41 -20.23 -5.88
N GLU A 84 0.72 -19.76 -5.37
CA GLU A 84 1.73 -20.55 -4.69
C GLU A 84 1.47 -20.63 -3.18
N GLU A 85 1.94 -21.71 -2.53
CA GLU A 85 1.94 -21.78 -1.07
C GLU A 85 2.80 -20.66 -0.45
N SER A 86 2.29 -20.11 0.65
CA SER A 86 3.11 -19.30 1.53
C SER A 86 4.09 -20.21 2.28
N THR A 87 5.25 -20.48 1.68
CA THR A 87 6.39 -21.04 2.40
C THR A 87 6.83 -19.96 3.38
N GLY A 88 6.49 -20.09 4.66
CA GLY A 88 6.76 -19.09 5.69
C GLY A 88 8.23 -18.68 5.70
N ALA A 89 8.56 -17.63 4.96
CA ALA A 89 9.86 -17.01 4.98
C ALA A 89 9.93 -16.23 6.29
N THR A 90 10.77 -16.70 7.20
CA THR A 90 11.23 -15.93 8.35
C THR A 90 11.57 -14.50 7.87
N PRO A 91 11.13 -13.42 8.54
CA PRO A 91 11.17 -12.05 8.01
C PRO A 91 12.57 -11.42 7.76
N THR A 92 13.63 -12.19 7.54
CA THR A 92 15.00 -11.70 7.49
C THR A 92 15.64 -11.63 6.10
N ASP A 93 15.03 -12.19 5.04
CA ASP A 93 15.79 -12.36 3.78
C ASP A 93 15.25 -11.67 2.53
N ARG A 94 14.13 -10.94 2.59
CA ARG A 94 13.74 -10.07 1.47
C ARG A 94 13.04 -8.83 1.98
N LEU A 95 13.83 -7.78 2.20
CA LEU A 95 13.31 -6.43 1.98
C LEU A 95 12.73 -6.44 0.57
N ALA A 96 11.41 -6.38 0.51
CA ALA A 96 10.69 -6.21 -0.73
C ALA A 96 11.33 -5.05 -1.48
N THR A 97 11.74 -5.32 -2.72
CA THR A 97 11.90 -4.34 -3.78
C THR A 97 10.53 -3.72 -4.04
N THR A 98 10.01 -2.97 -3.08
CA THR A 98 9.06 -1.91 -3.32
C THR A 98 9.91 -0.67 -3.55
N GLY A 99 9.99 -0.26 -4.81
CA GLY A 99 10.50 1.06 -5.14
C GLY A 99 9.79 2.09 -4.24
N SER A 100 10.56 2.70 -3.34
CA SER A 100 10.44 4.10 -2.98
C SER A 100 9.08 4.63 -2.46
N SER A 101 8.43 3.98 -1.49
CA SER A 101 7.45 4.70 -0.64
C SER A 101 7.80 4.71 0.86
N THR A 102 8.47 3.67 1.37
CA THR A 102 8.86 3.61 2.79
C THR A 102 10.02 4.56 3.14
N VAL A 103 11.00 4.72 2.23
CA VAL A 103 12.12 5.68 2.43
C VAL A 103 11.62 7.13 2.46
N TRP A 104 10.61 7.48 1.65
CA TRP A 104 10.05 8.83 1.62
C TRP A 104 9.23 9.15 2.88
N LEU A 105 8.49 8.17 3.42
CA LEU A 105 7.77 8.34 4.68
C LEU A 105 8.72 8.52 5.89
N LEU A 106 9.86 7.82 5.90
CA LEU A 106 10.88 8.01 6.93
C LEU A 106 11.62 9.35 6.80
N ALA A 107 11.84 9.85 5.58
CA ALA A 107 12.43 11.16 5.35
C ALA A 107 11.51 12.31 5.83
N VAL A 108 10.20 12.22 5.59
CA VAL A 108 9.22 13.20 6.09
C VAL A 108 9.11 13.15 7.62
N ALA A 109 9.09 11.95 8.22
CA ALA A 109 9.07 11.81 9.67
C ALA A 109 10.32 12.40 10.35
N ALA A 110 11.51 12.21 9.76
CA ALA A 110 12.75 12.81 10.25
C ALA A 110 12.76 14.34 10.11
N ALA A 111 12.22 14.88 9.01
CA ALA A 111 12.12 16.33 8.80
C ALA A 111 11.15 17.00 9.78
N VAL A 112 10.01 16.38 10.10
CA VAL A 112 9.04 16.90 11.07
C VAL A 112 9.60 16.88 12.50
N LEU A 113 10.38 15.87 12.86
CA LEU A 113 11.04 15.81 14.18
C LEU A 113 12.16 16.87 14.34
N ALA A 114 12.88 17.20 13.28
CA ALA A 114 13.93 18.23 13.33
C ALA A 114 13.37 19.66 13.54
N VAL A 115 12.20 19.97 12.96
CA VAL A 115 11.55 21.28 13.14
C VAL A 115 10.96 21.42 14.55
N GLY A 116 10.40 20.35 15.12
CA GLY A 116 9.83 20.35 16.48
C GLY A 116 10.88 20.56 17.59
N ALA A 117 12.05 19.90 17.48
CA ALA A 117 13.11 20.02 18.48
C ALA A 117 13.78 21.42 18.49
N GLY A 118 13.89 22.08 17.33
CA GLY A 118 14.48 23.42 17.21
C GLY A 118 13.65 24.51 17.91
N ALA A 119 12.32 24.43 17.82
CA ALA A 119 11.42 25.42 18.43
C ALA A 119 11.42 25.37 19.97
N VAL A 120 11.52 24.17 20.56
CA VAL A 120 11.50 23.99 22.02
C VAL A 120 12.81 24.49 22.67
N LEU A 121 13.96 24.26 22.02
CA LEU A 121 15.25 24.74 22.52
C LEU A 121 15.41 26.27 22.41
N ALA A 122 14.85 26.90 21.37
CA ALA A 122 14.86 28.35 21.22
C ALA A 122 14.00 29.07 22.27
N ALA A 123 12.84 28.51 22.61
CA ALA A 123 11.94 29.08 23.62
C ALA A 123 12.49 29.02 25.05
N ARG A 124 13.33 28.03 25.38
CA ARG A 124 13.96 27.95 26.71
C ARG A 124 15.05 29.02 26.91
N ARG A 125 15.78 29.38 25.84
CA ARG A 125 16.89 30.35 25.92
C ARG A 125 16.42 31.79 26.10
N SER A 126 15.24 32.15 25.58
CA SER A 126 14.69 33.50 25.74
C SER A 126 14.14 33.75 27.15
N ARG A 127 13.63 32.73 27.84
CA ARG A 127 13.14 32.86 29.23
C ARG A 127 14.27 32.99 30.25
N MET A 128 15.43 32.41 29.98
CA MET A 128 16.64 32.55 30.82
C MET A 128 17.39 33.89 30.60
N ARG A 129 16.98 34.72 29.64
CA ARG A 129 17.49 36.08 29.44
C ARG A 129 16.61 37.17 30.05
N ALA A 130 15.44 36.82 30.58
CA ALA A 130 14.56 37.74 31.29
C ALA A 130 14.85 37.82 32.80
N GLU A 131 15.81 37.03 33.32
CA GLU A 131 16.07 36.91 34.75
C GLU A 131 17.58 37.00 35.07
N ALA A 132 18.20 38.09 34.59
CA ALA A 132 19.53 38.55 35.01
C ALA A 132 19.56 40.09 35.15
N THR A 133 18.72 40.59 36.08
CA THR A 133 18.92 41.53 37.22
C THR A 133 20.16 42.45 37.21
N PRO A 134 20.11 43.73 37.70
CA PRO A 134 20.00 44.08 39.13
C PRO A 134 19.04 45.27 39.45
N GLN A 135 18.32 45.31 40.57
CA GLN A 135 18.68 46.00 41.84
C GLN A 135 19.27 47.41 41.66
N GLY A 136 18.49 48.41 42.09
CA GLY A 136 18.86 49.80 42.37
C GLY A 136 17.77 50.41 43.24
#